data_AF-A0A1I7U6S4-F1
#
_entry.id   AF-A0A1I7U6S4-F1
#
_cell.length_a   1.000
_cell.length_b   1.000
_cell.length_c   1.000
_cell.angle_alpha   90.00
_cell.angle_beta   90.00
_cell.angle_gamma   90.00
#
_symmetry.space_group_name_H-M   'P 1'
#
loop_
_entity.id
_entity.type
_entity.pdbx_description
1 polymer ?
#
loop_
_entity_poly.entity_id
_entity_poly.type
_entity_poly.pdbx_seq_one_letter_code
_entity_poly.pdbx_strand_id
1 'polypeptide(L)'
;MEPSEKLKEYGDQMESEDFARFWTDDSSATEIIPVLELFYSMYYEQANVMKNNLHVLDELKNEISMFLFSNPLMDYLDIKTFIPSLSLTHDISLAKSIGEPTMPSVVSDVCSPFGDKLNIFERAFNAFSAPYLNFILGYPEYRSFKSPYNIIDIQSIEPEASFVFLNSNPFVDFPRPTLTKTIEIGGISVNLNELRSQKLDEKWSSLLNKREKTMLISFGSVLFSKDMPLENKKALVSAIKKLQNVTFIWKYEEDETDDFAKDADNIHFVKWVPQTALLADSRLSAFFTHAGLGSINEVSYLGKPTILIRTPSCIGSTLSETVFH
;
A
#
# COMPACT_ATOMS: atom_id res chain seq x y z
N MET A 1 15.90 -21.34 2.55
CA MET A 1 14.73 -22.00 3.17
C MET A 1 13.63 -22.01 2.12
N GLU A 2 13.08 -23.16 1.78
CA GLU A 2 11.98 -23.26 0.81
C GLU A 2 10.64 -22.90 1.47
N PRO A 3 9.70 -22.24 0.78
CA PRO A 3 8.37 -21.97 1.31
C PRO A 3 7.58 -23.28 1.49
N SER A 4 6.73 -23.35 2.52
CA SER A 4 5.81 -24.48 2.70
C SER A 4 4.78 -24.53 1.57
N GLU A 5 4.17 -25.70 1.35
CA GLU A 5 3.10 -25.85 0.35
C GLU A 5 1.95 -24.87 0.63
N LYS A 6 1.58 -24.67 1.90
CA LYS A 6 0.58 -23.67 2.29
C LYS A 6 0.96 -22.24 1.95
N LEU A 7 2.23 -21.85 2.13
CA LEU A 7 2.69 -20.52 1.71
C LEU A 7 2.61 -20.35 0.19
N LYS A 8 2.91 -21.41 -0.57
CA LYS A 8 2.74 -21.39 -2.03
C LYS A 8 1.26 -21.26 -2.38
N GLU A 9 0.39 -22.04 -1.75
CA GLU A 9 -1.06 -21.95 -1.93
C GLU A 9 -1.61 -20.56 -1.60
N TYR A 10 -1.16 -19.92 -0.51
CA TYR A 10 -1.56 -18.55 -0.20
C TYR A 10 -0.99 -17.53 -1.20
N GLY A 11 0.21 -17.74 -1.72
CA GLY A 11 0.78 -16.94 -2.81
C GLY A 11 -0.04 -17.08 -4.08
N ASP A 12 -0.37 -18.30 -4.48
CA ASP A 12 -1.23 -18.60 -5.63
C ASP A 12 -2.64 -18.04 -5.40
N GLN A 13 -3.16 -18.07 -4.17
CA GLN A 13 -4.42 -17.43 -3.78
C GLN A 13 -4.33 -15.91 -3.87
N MET A 14 -3.20 -15.26 -3.55
CA MET A 14 -3.01 -13.83 -3.81
C MET A 14 -2.87 -13.51 -5.30
N GLU A 15 -2.41 -14.46 -6.11
CA GLU A 15 -2.35 -14.28 -7.56
C GLU A 15 -3.71 -14.57 -8.24
N SER A 16 -4.57 -15.39 -7.61
CA SER A 16 -5.85 -15.87 -8.17
C SER A 16 -7.11 -15.31 -7.51
N GLU A 17 -7.02 -14.77 -6.29
CA GLU A 17 -8.10 -13.97 -5.73
C GLU A 17 -8.34 -12.83 -6.70
N ASP A 18 -9.58 -12.72 -7.16
CA ASP A 18 -9.92 -11.79 -8.21
C ASP A 18 -9.92 -10.37 -7.66
N PHE A 19 -8.73 -9.74 -7.63
CA PHE A 19 -8.57 -8.32 -7.31
C PHE A 19 -9.37 -7.43 -8.29
N ALA A 20 -9.96 -7.99 -9.36
CA ALA A 20 -10.95 -7.29 -10.17
C ALA A 20 -12.16 -6.81 -9.36
N ARG A 21 -12.54 -7.51 -8.27
CA ARG A 21 -13.64 -7.08 -7.39
C ARG A 21 -13.43 -5.67 -6.84
N PHE A 22 -12.17 -5.26 -6.64
CA PHE A 22 -11.84 -3.92 -6.18
C PHE A 22 -12.09 -2.82 -7.23
N TRP A 23 -12.44 -3.17 -8.47
CA TRP A 23 -12.95 -2.21 -9.44
C TRP A 23 -14.45 -1.95 -9.33
N THR A 24 -15.24 -2.89 -8.80
CA THR A 24 -16.71 -2.84 -8.82
C THR A 24 -17.34 -2.68 -7.45
N ASP A 25 -16.75 -3.30 -6.43
CA ASP A 25 -17.40 -3.45 -5.14
C ASP A 25 -16.96 -2.36 -4.18
N ASP A 26 -17.92 -1.71 -3.54
CA ASP A 26 -17.62 -0.76 -2.47
C ASP A 26 -16.87 -1.49 -1.35
N SER A 27 -15.84 -0.82 -0.81
CA SER A 27 -14.87 -1.29 0.19
C SER A 27 -15.51 -1.51 1.55
N SER A 28 -16.51 -2.39 1.60
CA SER A 28 -17.16 -2.77 2.83
C SER A 28 -16.22 -3.66 3.64
N ALA A 29 -16.37 -3.62 4.96
CA ALA A 29 -15.57 -4.45 5.86
C ALA A 29 -15.63 -5.95 5.49
N THR A 30 -16.68 -6.40 4.81
CA THR A 30 -16.83 -7.80 4.37
C THR A 30 -15.84 -8.22 3.30
N GLU A 31 -15.31 -7.30 2.50
CA GLU A 31 -14.30 -7.60 1.47
C GLU A 31 -12.87 -7.43 1.97
N ILE A 32 -12.65 -6.51 2.92
CA ILE A 32 -11.32 -6.25 3.49
C ILE A 32 -10.93 -7.33 4.51
N ILE A 33 -11.88 -7.84 5.30
CA ILE A 33 -11.60 -8.84 6.34
C ILE A 33 -10.97 -10.12 5.77
N PRO A 34 -11.50 -10.77 4.71
CA PRO A 34 -10.88 -11.96 4.14
C PRO A 34 -9.44 -11.74 3.65
N VAL A 35 -9.16 -10.57 3.08
CA VAL A 35 -7.80 -10.20 2.64
C VAL A 35 -6.86 -10.05 3.83
N LEU A 36 -7.31 -9.37 4.90
CA LEU A 36 -6.54 -9.27 6.13
C LEU A 36 -6.29 -10.64 6.77
N GLU A 37 -7.31 -11.50 6.81
CA GLU A 37 -7.19 -12.88 7.29
C GLU A 37 -6.20 -13.71 6.47
N LEU A 38 -6.19 -13.54 5.13
CA LEU A 38 -5.20 -14.17 4.25
C LEU A 38 -3.79 -13.68 4.58
N PHE A 39 -3.57 -12.36 4.69
CA PHE A 39 -2.28 -11.81 5.11
C PHE A 39 -1.83 -12.36 6.47
N TYR A 40 -2.72 -12.37 7.47
CA TYR A 40 -2.41 -12.95 8.78
C TYR A 40 -2.05 -14.43 8.70
N SER A 41 -2.77 -15.20 7.88
CA SER A 41 -2.50 -16.62 7.66
C SER A 41 -1.12 -16.85 7.02
N MET A 42 -0.74 -16.00 6.05
CA MET A 42 0.60 -16.02 5.45
C MET A 42 1.68 -15.71 6.49
N TYR A 43 1.52 -14.65 7.29
CA TYR A 43 2.48 -14.32 8.35
C TYR A 43 2.62 -15.44 9.39
N TYR A 44 1.49 -16.04 9.78
CA TYR A 44 1.49 -17.16 10.72
C TYR A 44 2.20 -18.39 10.16
N GLU A 45 1.91 -18.75 8.91
CA GLU A 45 2.56 -19.89 8.27
C GLU A 45 4.05 -19.63 8.03
N GLN A 46 4.43 -18.40 7.68
CA GLN A 46 5.84 -18.01 7.60
C GLN A 46 6.54 -18.20 8.95
N ALA A 47 5.91 -17.77 10.05
CA ALA A 47 6.43 -18.02 11.39
C ALA A 47 6.57 -19.52 11.71
N ASN A 48 5.63 -20.37 11.27
CA ASN A 48 5.72 -21.83 11.42
C ASN A 48 6.90 -22.43 10.63
N VAL A 49 7.13 -21.96 9.40
CA VAL A 49 8.26 -22.40 8.59
C VAL A 49 9.59 -22.04 9.27
N MET A 50 9.69 -20.83 9.85
CA MET A 50 10.86 -20.43 10.64
C MET A 50 11.03 -21.27 11.90
N LYS A 51 9.94 -21.57 12.62
CA LYS A 51 9.94 -22.45 13.79
C LYS A 51 10.49 -23.85 13.49
N ASN A 52 10.27 -24.37 12.28
CA ASN A 52 10.79 -25.68 11.88
C ASN A 52 12.27 -25.65 11.45
N ASN A 53 12.85 -24.46 11.28
CA ASN A 53 14.20 -24.25 10.77
C ASN A 53 15.05 -23.39 11.73
N LEU A 54 14.95 -23.65 13.04
CA LEU A 54 15.64 -22.87 14.07
C LEU A 54 17.17 -22.77 13.89
N HIS A 55 17.81 -23.81 13.34
CA HIS A 55 19.25 -23.80 13.07
C HIS A 55 19.68 -22.63 12.18
N VAL A 56 18.84 -22.22 11.22
CA VAL A 56 19.09 -21.05 10.36
C VAL A 56 19.06 -19.77 11.19
N LEU A 57 18.16 -19.68 12.17
CA LEU A 57 18.07 -18.53 13.07
C LEU A 57 19.29 -18.43 13.99
N ASP A 58 19.81 -19.57 14.44
CA ASP A 58 21.02 -19.64 15.26
C ASP A 58 22.26 -19.15 14.49
N GLU A 59 22.40 -19.55 13.22
CA GLU A 59 23.48 -19.07 12.33
C GLU A 59 23.41 -17.56 12.12
N LEU A 60 22.19 -17.04 11.98
CA LEU A 60 21.93 -15.64 11.68
C LEU A 60 21.97 -14.70 12.90
N LYS A 61 22.07 -15.24 14.12
CA LYS A 61 22.04 -14.48 15.38
C LYS A 61 23.06 -13.34 15.46
N ASN A 62 24.19 -13.45 14.76
CA ASN A 62 25.28 -12.48 14.81
C ASN A 62 25.39 -11.57 13.57
N GLU A 63 24.63 -11.83 12.49
CA GLU A 63 24.75 -11.10 11.23
C GLU A 63 23.57 -10.16 10.96
N ILE A 64 22.48 -10.25 11.72
CA ILE A 64 21.23 -9.59 11.35
C ILE A 64 21.03 -8.24 12.04
N SER A 65 20.97 -7.19 11.24
CA SER A 65 20.56 -5.84 11.63
C SER A 65 19.13 -5.47 11.20
N MET A 66 18.44 -6.30 10.42
CA MET A 66 17.11 -6.00 9.90
C MET A 66 16.28 -7.28 9.75
N PHE A 67 15.46 -7.57 10.76
CA PHE A 67 14.41 -8.57 10.60
C PHE A 67 13.16 -7.87 10.06
N LEU A 68 12.80 -8.16 8.82
CA LEU A 68 11.37 -8.39 8.58
C LEU A 68 11.03 -9.65 9.40
N PHE A 69 9.87 -9.67 10.04
CA PHE A 69 9.17 -10.86 10.57
C PHE A 69 9.19 -11.16 12.09
N SER A 70 7.99 -10.95 12.66
CA SER A 70 7.29 -11.68 13.75
C SER A 70 7.86 -11.64 15.18
N ASN A 71 6.99 -11.30 16.13
CA ASN A 71 7.25 -11.30 17.58
C ASN A 71 7.86 -12.61 18.14
N PRO A 72 7.46 -13.82 17.67
CA PRO A 72 8.06 -15.09 18.07
C PRO A 72 9.56 -15.21 17.80
N LEU A 73 10.04 -14.59 16.71
CA LEU A 73 11.44 -14.65 16.32
C LEU A 73 12.31 -13.80 17.26
N MET A 74 11.83 -12.60 17.59
CA MET A 74 12.52 -11.72 18.55
C MET A 74 12.65 -12.39 19.91
N ASP A 75 11.58 -13.03 20.38
CA ASP A 75 11.59 -13.82 21.62
C ASP A 75 12.57 -15.01 21.56
N TYR A 76 12.59 -15.76 20.46
CA TYR A 76 13.51 -16.88 20.28
C TYR A 76 14.99 -16.45 20.34
N LEU A 77 15.32 -15.34 19.69
CA LEU A 77 16.68 -14.80 19.60
C LEU A 77 17.11 -13.99 20.83
N ASP A 78 16.22 -13.80 21.82
CA ASP A 78 16.41 -12.94 22.99
C ASP A 78 16.68 -11.46 22.62
N ILE A 79 16.06 -11.00 21.53
CA ILE A 79 16.13 -9.60 21.10
C ILE A 79 15.22 -8.76 21.99
N LYS A 80 15.83 -7.96 22.86
CA LYS A 80 15.11 -7.06 23.77
C LYS A 80 14.91 -5.64 23.22
N THR A 81 15.70 -5.27 22.22
CA THR A 81 15.68 -3.93 21.64
C THR A 81 15.30 -4.03 20.19
N PHE A 82 14.18 -3.41 19.84
CA PHE A 82 13.62 -3.41 18.50
C PHE A 82 12.99 -2.04 18.22
N ILE A 83 12.83 -1.75 16.94
CA ILE A 83 12.18 -0.54 16.44
C ILE A 83 11.09 -1.01 15.47
N PRO A 84 9.81 -1.02 15.90
CA PRO A 84 8.70 -1.32 15.00
C PRO A 84 8.76 -0.43 13.78
N SER A 85 8.69 -1.03 12.59
CA SER A 85 8.73 -0.33 11.32
C SER A 85 7.57 -0.82 10.47
N LEU A 86 6.58 0.03 10.26
CA LEU A 86 5.32 -0.33 9.60
C LEU A 86 5.30 0.21 8.18
N SER A 87 4.88 -0.66 7.26
CA SER A 87 4.62 -0.27 5.86
C SER A 87 3.33 0.52 5.67
N LEU A 88 2.52 0.65 6.74
CA LEU A 88 1.26 1.40 6.78
C LEU A 88 1.51 2.83 7.29
N THR A 89 0.58 3.74 6.98
CA THR A 89 0.61 5.13 7.47
C THR A 89 0.28 5.22 8.96
N HIS A 90 -0.58 4.33 9.45
CA HIS A 90 -0.98 4.25 10.85
C HIS A 90 -1.55 2.88 11.20
N ASP A 91 -1.36 2.48 12.45
CA ASP A 91 -1.96 1.27 13.02
C ASP A 91 -2.57 1.61 14.38
N ILE A 92 -3.90 1.48 14.51
CA ILE A 92 -4.63 1.84 15.74
C ILE A 92 -4.22 0.95 16.91
N SER A 93 -3.93 -0.31 16.65
CA SER A 93 -3.64 -1.31 17.67
C SER A 93 -2.30 -1.03 18.34
N LEU A 94 -1.28 -0.73 17.54
CA LEU A 94 0.03 -0.28 17.98
C LEU A 94 -0.07 1.09 18.65
N ALA A 95 -0.79 2.04 18.05
CA ALA A 95 -0.96 3.39 18.62
C ALA A 95 -1.53 3.31 20.04
N LYS A 96 -2.60 2.53 20.26
CA LYS A 96 -3.15 2.28 21.60
C LYS A 96 -2.12 1.66 22.56
N SER A 97 -1.39 0.67 22.07
CA SER A 97 -0.40 -0.06 22.86
C SER A 97 0.72 0.86 23.36
N ILE A 98 1.29 1.68 22.48
CA ILE A 98 2.37 2.62 22.85
C ILE A 98 1.86 3.88 23.60
N GLY A 99 0.54 4.01 23.80
CA GLY A 99 -0.07 5.12 24.52
C GLY A 99 -0.40 6.36 23.67
N GLU A 100 -0.46 6.23 22.34
CA GLU A 100 -0.93 7.29 21.46
C GLU A 100 -2.46 7.47 21.53
N PRO A 101 -2.97 8.73 21.50
CA PRO A 101 -4.40 8.98 21.45
C PRO A 101 -5.00 8.48 20.12
N THR A 102 -6.00 7.60 20.20
CA THR A 102 -6.75 7.13 19.04
C THR A 102 -8.19 7.66 19.09
N MET A 103 -8.60 8.41 18.07
CA MET A 103 -9.95 8.99 17.98
C MET A 103 -10.54 8.82 16.57
N PRO A 104 -11.10 7.63 16.26
CA PRO A 104 -11.70 7.35 14.95
C PRO A 104 -12.81 8.34 14.55
N SER A 105 -13.49 8.94 15.53
CA SER A 105 -14.52 9.96 15.34
C SER A 105 -13.97 11.33 14.89
N VAL A 106 -12.66 11.50 14.86
CA VAL A 106 -12.00 12.74 14.46
C VAL A 106 -11.09 12.52 13.25
N VAL A 107 -10.37 11.40 13.25
CA VAL A 107 -9.47 11.00 12.17
C VAL A 107 -9.93 9.64 11.66
N SER A 108 -10.21 9.57 10.36
CA SER A 108 -10.58 8.31 9.70
C SER A 108 -9.47 7.27 9.84
N ASP A 109 -9.88 6.06 10.20
CA ASP A 109 -9.00 4.91 10.21
C ASP A 109 -8.71 4.43 8.78
N VAL A 110 -7.68 3.61 8.63
CA VAL A 110 -7.21 3.04 7.37
C VAL A 110 -8.32 2.28 6.62
N CYS A 111 -9.24 1.63 7.35
CA CYS A 111 -10.38 0.92 6.78
C CYS A 111 -11.65 1.80 6.66
N SER A 112 -11.57 3.10 6.97
CA SER A 112 -12.72 4.01 6.85
C SER A 112 -12.93 4.43 5.38
N PRO A 113 -14.18 4.51 4.92
CA PRO A 113 -14.48 5.02 3.58
C PRO A 113 -14.37 6.54 3.48
N PHE A 114 -14.16 7.26 4.59
CA PHE A 114 -14.27 8.71 4.65
C PHE A 114 -12.90 9.43 4.57
N GLY A 115 -12.94 10.71 4.18
CA GLY A 115 -11.78 11.59 4.11
C GLY A 115 -11.33 12.17 5.46
N ASP A 116 -10.58 13.28 5.41
CA ASP A 116 -10.11 14.04 6.58
C ASP A 116 -11.22 14.90 7.22
N LYS A 117 -12.18 15.35 6.41
CA LYS A 117 -13.29 16.20 6.85
C LYS A 117 -14.55 15.40 7.08
N LEU A 118 -14.78 15.04 8.33
CA LEU A 118 -15.93 14.24 8.74
C LEU A 118 -17.12 15.10 9.20
N ASN A 119 -18.30 14.81 8.67
CA ASN A 119 -19.57 15.30 9.17
C ASN A 119 -20.03 14.48 10.41
N ILE A 120 -21.05 14.96 11.13
CA ILE A 120 -21.46 14.36 12.40
C ILE A 120 -21.87 12.88 12.30
N PHE A 121 -22.45 12.46 11.17
CA PHE A 121 -22.87 11.08 10.95
C PHE A 121 -21.67 10.18 10.63
N GLU A 122 -20.72 10.67 9.83
CA GLU A 122 -19.48 9.95 9.53
C GLU A 122 -18.62 9.77 10.79
N ARG A 123 -18.58 10.80 11.66
CA ARG A 123 -17.92 10.73 12.96
C ARG A 123 -18.58 9.70 13.87
N ALA A 124 -19.91 9.68 13.92
CA ALA A 124 -20.65 8.68 14.67
C ALA A 124 -20.39 7.27 14.12
N PHE A 125 -20.41 7.10 12.80
CA PHE A 125 -20.09 5.83 12.15
C PHE A 125 -18.69 5.35 12.55
N ASN A 126 -17.66 6.17 12.34
CA ASN A 126 -16.28 5.80 12.69
C ASN A 126 -16.11 5.51 14.19
N ALA A 127 -16.83 6.23 15.07
CA ALA A 127 -16.79 5.99 16.51
C ALA A 127 -17.23 4.57 16.89
N PHE A 128 -18.11 3.94 16.10
CA PHE A 128 -18.59 2.58 16.33
C PHE A 128 -17.87 1.54 15.45
N SER A 129 -17.70 1.82 14.16
CA SER A 129 -17.19 0.86 13.19
C SER A 129 -15.73 0.49 13.43
N ALA A 130 -14.87 1.45 13.75
CA ALA A 130 -13.44 1.17 13.96
C ALA A 130 -13.18 0.33 15.22
N PRO A 131 -13.75 0.63 16.41
CA PRO A 131 -13.63 -0.27 17.56
C PRO A 131 -14.24 -1.65 17.32
N TYR A 132 -15.37 -1.72 16.60
CA TYR A 132 -16.01 -2.99 16.26
C TYR A 132 -15.15 -3.85 15.33
N LEU A 133 -14.54 -3.25 14.31
CA LEU A 133 -13.61 -3.95 13.40
C LEU A 133 -12.39 -4.47 14.17
N ASN A 134 -11.80 -3.66 15.04
CA ASN A 134 -10.70 -4.09 15.91
C ASN A 134 -11.10 -5.25 16.84
N PHE A 135 -12.35 -5.25 17.33
CA PHE A 135 -12.85 -6.35 18.15
C PHE A 135 -13.02 -7.65 17.35
N ILE A 136 -13.49 -7.58 16.11
CA ILE A 136 -13.63 -8.75 15.23
C ILE A 136 -12.27 -9.32 14.85
N LEU A 137 -11.35 -8.46 14.40
CA LEU A 137 -10.01 -8.87 13.96
C LEU A 137 -9.18 -9.38 15.14
N GLY A 138 -9.44 -8.86 16.35
CA GLY A 138 -8.71 -9.19 17.56
C GLY A 138 -7.24 -8.73 17.50
N TYR A 139 -6.52 -8.96 18.60
CA TYR A 139 -5.07 -8.89 18.59
C TYR A 139 -4.52 -10.28 18.25
N PRO A 140 -3.64 -10.41 17.25
CA PRO A 140 -3.07 -11.71 16.91
C PRO A 140 -2.32 -12.30 18.11
N GLU A 141 -2.60 -13.56 18.44
CA GLU A 141 -1.85 -14.30 19.45
C GLU A 141 -0.54 -14.81 18.86
N TYR A 142 0.58 -14.40 19.43
CA TYR A 142 1.90 -14.92 19.04
C TYR A 142 2.44 -15.82 20.15
N ARG A 143 3.04 -16.94 19.76
CA ARG A 143 3.63 -17.90 20.68
C ARG A 143 5.13 -17.99 20.46
N SER A 144 5.88 -18.05 21.56
CA SER A 144 7.32 -18.28 21.55
C SER A 144 7.67 -19.53 20.75
N PHE A 145 8.83 -19.54 20.09
CA PHE A 145 9.40 -20.77 19.53
C PHE A 145 10.09 -21.64 20.59
N LYS A 146 10.37 -21.09 21.78
CA LYS A 146 10.96 -21.83 22.90
C LYS A 146 9.87 -22.63 23.61
N SER A 147 10.13 -23.91 23.89
CA SER A 147 9.26 -24.71 24.77
C SER A 147 9.14 -24.03 26.14
N PRO A 148 7.93 -23.86 26.71
CA PRO A 148 6.66 -24.54 26.39
C PRO A 148 5.73 -23.79 25.40
N TYR A 149 6.27 -22.91 24.55
CA TYR A 149 5.53 -22.11 23.55
C TYR A 149 4.51 -21.15 24.20
N ASN A 150 4.97 -20.43 25.22
CA ASN A 150 4.20 -19.43 25.93
C ASN A 150 3.68 -18.34 24.98
N ILE A 151 2.53 -17.76 25.34
CA ILE A 151 1.97 -16.59 24.65
C ILE A 151 2.88 -15.38 24.93
N ILE A 152 3.18 -14.63 23.87
CA ILE A 152 3.95 -13.39 23.93
C ILE A 152 2.95 -12.24 24.05
N ASP A 153 3.02 -11.52 25.18
CA ASP A 153 2.21 -10.33 25.40
C ASP A 153 2.83 -9.11 24.69
N ILE A 154 2.47 -8.94 23.44
CA ILE A 154 2.99 -7.86 22.59
C ILE A 154 2.58 -6.48 23.08
N GLN A 155 1.38 -6.37 23.65
CA GLN A 155 0.90 -5.10 24.19
C GLN A 155 1.75 -4.61 25.36
N SER A 156 2.40 -5.52 26.09
CA SER A 156 3.38 -5.17 27.12
C SER A 156 4.78 -4.84 26.57
N ILE A 157 5.10 -5.29 25.35
CA ILE A 157 6.44 -5.19 24.75
C ILE A 157 6.56 -3.95 23.86
N GLU A 158 5.55 -3.64 23.06
CA GLU A 158 5.53 -2.46 22.16
C GLU A 158 5.82 -1.12 22.87
N PRO A 159 5.33 -0.85 24.09
CA PRO A 159 5.65 0.37 24.82
C PRO A 159 7.15 0.56 25.09
N GLU A 160 7.91 -0.54 25.24
CA GLU A 160 9.35 -0.53 25.55
C GLU A 160 10.20 -0.12 24.34
N ALA A 161 9.66 -0.16 23.12
CA ALA A 161 10.38 0.30 21.93
C ALA A 161 10.75 1.78 22.08
N SER A 162 11.99 2.17 21.79
CA SER A 162 12.39 3.60 21.92
C SER A 162 11.84 4.48 20.80
N PHE A 163 11.64 3.91 19.61
CA PHE A 163 11.10 4.58 18.43
C PHE A 163 10.14 3.65 17.69
N VAL A 164 9.24 4.23 16.91
CA VAL A 164 8.35 3.55 15.97
C VAL A 164 8.46 4.28 14.63
N PHE A 165 8.70 3.55 13.55
CA PHE A 165 8.75 4.08 12.20
C PHE A 165 7.45 3.79 11.45
N LEU A 166 6.82 4.84 10.93
CA LEU A 166 5.61 4.74 10.10
C LEU A 166 5.92 5.15 8.66
N ASN A 167 5.36 4.46 7.68
CA ASN A 167 5.44 4.84 6.28
C ASN A 167 4.42 5.94 5.95
N SER A 168 4.45 7.03 6.73
CA SER A 168 3.58 8.19 6.59
C SER A 168 4.36 9.44 6.20
N ASN A 169 3.74 10.33 5.42
CA ASN A 169 4.28 11.63 5.08
C ASN A 169 3.39 12.71 5.74
N PRO A 170 3.89 13.50 6.72
CA PRO A 170 3.08 14.44 7.49
C PRO A 170 2.46 15.57 6.66
N PHE A 171 2.96 15.81 5.44
CA PHE A 171 2.40 16.83 4.54
C PHE A 171 1.25 16.31 3.68
N VAL A 172 1.05 14.99 3.65
CA VAL A 172 0.08 14.32 2.80
C VAL A 172 -0.94 13.54 3.63
N ASP A 173 -0.50 12.89 4.71
CA ASP A 173 -1.34 12.09 5.58
C ASP A 173 -2.26 12.94 6.48
N PHE A 174 -3.25 12.29 7.07
CA PHE A 174 -4.19 12.93 7.97
C PHE A 174 -3.51 13.41 9.26
N PRO A 175 -3.81 14.64 9.71
CA PRO A 175 -3.25 15.16 10.94
C PRO A 175 -3.76 14.34 12.13
N ARG A 176 -2.83 13.72 12.86
CA ARG A 176 -3.13 12.88 14.02
C ARG A 176 -2.18 13.20 15.18
N PRO A 177 -2.63 13.10 16.44
CA PRO A 177 -1.74 13.26 17.58
C PRO A 177 -0.79 12.05 17.66
N THR A 178 0.51 12.31 17.59
CA THR A 178 1.56 11.28 17.72
C THR A 178 2.46 11.56 18.92
N LEU A 179 3.14 10.53 19.42
CA LEU A 179 4.20 10.68 20.41
C LEU A 179 5.52 11.03 19.73
N THR A 180 6.44 11.67 20.46
CA THR A 180 7.78 12.01 19.94
C THR A 180 8.61 10.79 19.52
N LYS A 181 8.25 9.59 20.01
CA LYS A 181 8.88 8.33 19.60
C LYS A 181 8.40 7.81 18.24
N THR A 182 7.29 8.32 17.73
CA THR A 182 6.73 7.95 16.43
C THR A 182 7.32 8.86 15.38
N ILE A 183 8.12 8.27 14.50
CA ILE A 183 8.87 8.96 13.45
C ILE A 183 8.29 8.54 12.10
N GLU A 184 7.77 9.52 11.38
CA GLU A 184 7.20 9.35 10.06
C GLU A 184 8.32 9.36 9.01
N ILE A 185 8.49 8.23 8.32
CA ILE A 185 9.54 7.99 7.30
C ILE A 185 8.94 7.62 5.94
N GLY A 186 7.76 8.17 5.64
CA GLY A 186 7.04 7.94 4.39
C GLY A 186 7.92 8.17 3.17
N GLY A 187 8.00 7.17 2.30
CA GLY A 187 8.85 7.22 1.10
C GLY A 187 10.35 7.07 1.36
N ILE A 188 10.76 6.44 2.48
CA ILE A 188 12.15 6.02 2.69
C ILE A 188 12.68 5.12 1.55
N SER A 189 11.78 4.39 0.87
CA SER A 189 12.09 3.59 -0.32
C SER A 189 12.29 4.43 -1.59
N VAL A 190 11.93 5.71 -1.57
CA VAL A 190 12.03 6.63 -2.72
C VAL A 190 13.43 7.24 -2.75
N ASN A 191 14.35 6.62 -3.48
CA ASN A 191 15.70 7.15 -3.66
C ASN A 191 15.73 8.30 -4.68
N LEU A 192 15.49 9.53 -4.22
CA LEU A 192 15.40 10.72 -5.10
C LEU A 192 16.62 10.95 -5.99
N ASN A 193 17.82 10.61 -5.52
CA ASN A 193 19.04 10.77 -6.31
C ASN A 193 19.08 9.79 -7.48
N GLU A 194 18.74 8.54 -7.21
CA GLU A 194 18.62 7.51 -8.24
C GLU A 194 17.53 7.90 -9.25
N LEU A 195 16.36 8.30 -8.78
CA LEU A 195 15.23 8.69 -9.62
C LEU A 195 15.57 9.86 -10.56
N ARG A 196 16.27 10.88 -10.07
CA ARG A 196 16.72 12.00 -10.90
C ARG A 196 17.82 11.61 -11.89
N SER A 197 18.58 10.55 -11.61
CA SER A 197 19.66 10.07 -12.47
C SER A 197 19.21 9.08 -13.54
N GLN A 198 18.04 8.46 -13.37
CA GLN A 198 17.49 7.50 -14.31
C GLN A 198 17.23 8.18 -15.67
N LYS A 199 17.92 7.68 -16.69
CA LYS A 199 17.70 8.11 -18.07
C LYS A 199 16.68 7.20 -18.72
N LEU A 200 15.60 7.80 -19.20
CA LEU A 200 14.64 7.13 -20.05
C LEU A 200 15.29 6.77 -21.38
N ASP A 201 15.01 5.57 -21.87
CA ASP A 201 15.42 5.14 -23.21
C ASP A 201 14.75 5.99 -24.31
N GLU A 202 15.15 5.73 -25.56
CA GLU A 202 14.62 6.44 -26.72
C GLU A 202 13.12 6.21 -26.91
N LYS A 203 12.62 5.01 -26.57
CA LYS A 203 11.19 4.67 -26.67
C LYS A 203 10.37 5.61 -25.79
N TRP A 204 10.68 5.72 -24.51
CA TRP A 204 9.94 6.60 -23.59
C TRP A 204 10.13 8.07 -23.94
N SER A 205 11.34 8.46 -24.32
CA SER A 205 11.62 9.84 -24.74
C SER A 205 10.82 10.24 -25.99
N SER A 206 10.61 9.31 -26.94
CA SER A 206 9.80 9.56 -28.13
C SER A 206 8.31 9.77 -27.78
N LEU A 207 7.77 8.99 -26.84
CA LEU A 207 6.39 9.12 -26.37
C LEU A 207 6.16 10.45 -25.64
N LEU A 208 7.09 10.82 -24.75
CA LEU A 208 7.03 12.09 -24.00
C LEU A 208 7.08 13.33 -24.92
N ASN A 209 7.73 13.23 -26.07
CA ASN A 209 7.84 14.32 -27.05
C ASN A 209 6.74 14.30 -28.13
N LYS A 210 5.87 13.28 -28.15
CA LYS A 210 4.93 13.05 -29.26
C LYS A 210 3.86 14.13 -29.37
N ARG A 211 3.45 14.71 -28.24
CA ARG A 211 2.43 15.77 -28.15
C ARG A 211 2.83 16.79 -27.07
N GLU A 212 2.05 17.86 -26.97
CA GLU A 212 2.32 18.97 -26.04
C GLU A 212 2.34 18.53 -24.57
N LYS A 213 1.45 17.61 -24.20
CA LYS A 213 1.34 17.07 -22.84
C LYS A 213 1.43 15.56 -22.86
N THR A 214 1.88 14.98 -21.76
CA THR A 214 1.87 13.53 -21.56
C THR A 214 1.32 13.18 -20.19
N MET A 215 0.42 12.20 -20.12
CA MET A 215 -0.12 11.66 -18.88
C MET A 215 0.19 10.17 -18.77
N LEU A 216 0.65 9.74 -17.60
CA LEU A 216 0.81 8.32 -17.26
C LEU A 216 -0.49 7.83 -16.61
N ILE A 217 -0.97 6.65 -16.97
CA ILE A 217 -2.08 5.94 -16.32
C ILE A 217 -1.54 4.61 -15.80
N SER A 218 -1.50 4.44 -14.47
CA SER A 218 -1.04 3.21 -13.82
C SER A 218 -1.77 2.98 -12.50
N PHE A 219 -2.42 1.83 -12.38
CA PHE A 219 -3.13 1.38 -11.18
C PHE A 219 -2.28 0.43 -10.32
N GLY A 220 -0.95 0.46 -10.49
CA GLY A 220 -0.01 -0.28 -9.66
C GLY A 220 0.16 -1.75 -10.09
N SER A 221 0.51 -2.60 -9.13
CA SER A 221 0.83 -4.02 -9.35
C SER A 221 -0.22 -4.98 -8.78
N VAL A 222 -1.23 -4.46 -8.08
CA VAL A 222 -2.29 -5.26 -7.44
C VAL A 222 -3.63 -5.04 -8.15
N LEU A 223 -3.91 -3.82 -8.59
CA LEU A 223 -5.11 -3.50 -9.35
C LEU A 223 -4.77 -3.38 -10.83
N PHE A 224 -4.99 -4.44 -11.60
CA PHE A 224 -4.65 -4.44 -13.02
C PHE A 224 -5.69 -3.69 -13.86
N SER A 225 -5.21 -2.97 -14.89
CA SER A 225 -6.09 -2.25 -15.82
C SER A 225 -6.93 -3.19 -16.67
N LYS A 226 -6.42 -4.40 -16.97
CA LYS A 226 -7.16 -5.42 -17.72
C LYS A 226 -8.45 -5.84 -17.02
N ASP A 227 -8.49 -5.74 -15.70
CA ASP A 227 -9.62 -6.18 -14.88
C ASP A 227 -10.65 -5.06 -14.65
N MET A 228 -10.39 -3.85 -15.14
CA MET A 228 -11.33 -2.74 -15.07
C MET A 228 -12.62 -3.07 -15.85
N PRO A 229 -13.82 -2.78 -15.31
CA PRO A 229 -15.08 -2.96 -16.01
C PRO A 229 -15.08 -2.30 -17.38
N LEU A 230 -15.61 -2.99 -18.39
CA LEU A 230 -15.58 -2.52 -19.78
C LEU A 230 -16.21 -1.13 -19.93
N GLU A 231 -17.29 -0.86 -19.21
CA GLU A 231 -17.95 0.44 -19.24
C GLU A 231 -17.06 1.56 -18.69
N ASN A 232 -16.28 1.29 -17.64
CA ASN A 232 -15.30 2.23 -17.10
C ASN A 232 -14.14 2.48 -18.08
N LYS A 233 -13.65 1.41 -18.73
CA LYS A 233 -12.63 1.52 -19.79
C LYS A 233 -13.13 2.41 -20.94
N LYS A 234 -14.34 2.16 -21.44
CA LYS A 234 -14.97 2.95 -22.51
C LYS A 234 -15.18 4.41 -22.11
N ALA A 235 -15.64 4.66 -20.88
CA ALA A 235 -15.82 6.01 -20.35
C ALA A 235 -14.49 6.77 -20.30
N LEU A 236 -13.43 6.12 -19.80
CA LEU A 236 -12.08 6.69 -19.74
C LEU A 236 -11.52 6.98 -21.14
N VAL A 237 -11.60 6.03 -22.07
CA VAL A 237 -11.18 6.26 -23.46
C VAL A 237 -11.96 7.40 -24.12
N SER A 238 -13.28 7.47 -23.89
CA SER A 238 -14.12 8.55 -24.43
C SER A 238 -13.68 9.93 -23.95
N ALA A 239 -13.26 10.05 -22.69
CA ALA A 239 -12.66 11.27 -22.17
C ALA A 239 -11.28 11.55 -22.80
N ILE A 240 -10.41 10.53 -22.87
CA ILE A 240 -9.06 10.64 -23.45
C ILE A 240 -9.11 11.10 -24.92
N LYS A 241 -10.02 10.56 -25.73
CA LYS A 241 -10.17 10.93 -27.15
C LYS A 241 -10.50 12.41 -27.36
N LYS A 242 -11.02 13.11 -26.36
CA LYS A 242 -11.28 14.55 -26.46
C LYS A 242 -10.00 15.38 -26.28
N LEU A 243 -8.95 14.79 -25.71
CA LEU A 243 -7.69 15.43 -25.35
C LEU A 243 -6.59 15.12 -26.38
N GLN A 244 -6.79 15.56 -27.61
CA GLN A 244 -5.92 15.24 -28.75
C GLN A 244 -4.50 15.83 -28.66
N ASN A 245 -4.30 16.85 -27.82
CA ASN A 245 -2.98 17.44 -27.52
C ASN A 245 -2.22 16.71 -26.40
N VAL A 246 -2.80 15.65 -25.81
CA VAL A 246 -2.21 14.87 -24.72
C VAL A 246 -1.90 13.46 -25.20
N THR A 247 -0.68 12.99 -24.95
CA THR A 247 -0.30 11.58 -25.11
C THR A 247 -0.57 10.84 -23.80
N PHE A 248 -1.29 9.72 -23.84
CA PHE A 248 -1.55 8.88 -22.69
C PHE A 248 -0.70 7.62 -22.76
N ILE A 249 0.13 7.39 -21.75
CA ILE A 249 0.84 6.12 -21.57
C ILE A 249 0.03 5.32 -20.57
N TRP A 250 -0.60 4.23 -21.00
CA TRP A 250 -1.46 3.43 -20.13
C TRP A 250 -0.82 2.06 -19.88
N LYS A 251 -0.45 1.81 -18.62
CA LYS A 251 -0.04 0.48 -18.16
C LYS A 251 -1.24 -0.47 -18.25
N TYR A 252 -1.21 -1.42 -19.18
CA TYR A 252 -2.31 -2.35 -19.46
C TYR A 252 -1.74 -3.73 -19.76
N GLU A 253 -2.21 -4.73 -19.01
CA GLU A 253 -1.57 -6.04 -18.89
C GLU A 253 -1.85 -7.00 -20.06
N GLU A 254 -2.78 -6.67 -20.96
CA GLU A 254 -3.16 -7.48 -22.13
C GLU A 254 -2.94 -6.74 -23.46
N ASP A 255 -2.89 -7.47 -24.57
CA ASP A 255 -2.70 -6.87 -25.91
C ASP A 255 -4.03 -6.47 -26.57
N GLU A 256 -5.13 -7.12 -26.18
CA GLU A 256 -6.46 -6.91 -26.78
C GLU A 256 -7.13 -5.65 -26.19
N THR A 257 -7.15 -4.58 -26.98
CA THR A 257 -7.72 -3.28 -26.58
C THR A 257 -8.74 -2.71 -27.56
N ASP A 258 -8.91 -3.35 -28.73
CA ASP A 258 -9.77 -2.85 -29.81
C ASP A 258 -11.23 -2.68 -29.38
N ASP A 259 -11.73 -3.53 -28.49
CA ASP A 259 -13.13 -3.50 -28.03
C ASP A 259 -13.55 -2.20 -27.33
N PHE A 260 -12.60 -1.47 -26.75
CA PHE A 260 -12.87 -0.23 -26.01
C PHE A 260 -12.01 0.96 -26.45
N ALA A 261 -10.89 0.72 -27.12
CA ALA A 261 -9.90 1.74 -27.48
C ALA A 261 -9.72 1.96 -28.99
N LYS A 262 -10.54 1.34 -29.84
CA LYS A 262 -10.50 1.55 -31.29
C LYS A 262 -10.47 3.05 -31.64
N ASP A 263 -9.59 3.47 -32.55
CA ASP A 263 -9.43 4.86 -33.00
C ASP A 263 -8.96 5.85 -31.90
N ALA A 264 -8.31 5.37 -30.83
CA ALA A 264 -7.71 6.21 -29.80
C ALA A 264 -6.20 6.44 -30.06
N ASP A 265 -5.88 7.22 -31.11
CA ASP A 265 -4.49 7.46 -31.56
C ASP A 265 -3.60 8.16 -30.52
N ASN A 266 -4.19 8.68 -29.45
CA ASN A 266 -3.51 9.35 -28.36
C ASN A 266 -3.24 8.46 -27.14
N ILE A 267 -3.55 7.17 -27.21
CA ILE A 267 -3.25 6.19 -26.16
C ILE A 267 -2.14 5.24 -26.62
N HIS A 268 -1.20 4.98 -25.71
CA HIS A 268 -0.14 4.00 -25.86
C HIS A 268 -0.24 2.98 -24.74
N PHE A 269 -0.78 1.80 -25.06
CA PHE A 269 -0.85 0.68 -24.15
C PHE A 269 0.51 -0.01 -24.03
N VAL A 270 0.94 -0.25 -22.79
CA VAL A 270 2.22 -0.90 -22.47
C VAL A 270 2.04 -1.81 -21.27
N LYS A 271 2.59 -3.03 -21.30
CA LYS A 271 2.48 -3.96 -20.17
C LYS A 271 3.26 -3.53 -18.94
N TRP A 272 4.35 -2.80 -19.16
CA TRP A 272 5.24 -2.34 -18.11
C TRP A 272 5.78 -0.95 -18.41
N VAL A 273 5.97 -0.16 -17.35
CA VAL A 273 6.50 1.21 -17.39
C VAL A 273 7.59 1.39 -16.34
N PRO A 274 8.66 2.14 -16.64
CA PRO A 274 9.58 2.62 -15.61
C PRO A 274 8.90 3.79 -14.88
N GLN A 275 7.90 3.50 -14.04
CA GLN A 275 7.00 4.47 -13.42
C GLN A 275 7.78 5.62 -12.77
N THR A 276 8.76 5.30 -11.93
CA THR A 276 9.46 6.32 -11.17
C THR A 276 10.38 7.19 -12.04
N ALA A 277 10.98 6.65 -13.11
CA ALA A 277 11.71 7.44 -14.10
C ALA A 277 10.79 8.39 -14.88
N LEU A 278 9.59 7.92 -15.26
CA LEU A 278 8.59 8.75 -15.92
C LEU A 278 8.08 9.86 -14.99
N LEU A 279 7.82 9.55 -13.72
CA LEU A 279 7.42 10.54 -12.71
C LEU A 279 8.53 11.56 -12.44
N ALA A 280 9.80 11.19 -12.57
CA ALA A 280 10.92 12.12 -12.41
C ALA A 280 11.17 13.01 -13.66
N ASP A 281 10.69 12.62 -14.85
CA ASP A 281 10.90 13.40 -16.07
C ASP A 281 9.99 14.64 -16.13
N SER A 282 10.60 15.80 -16.38
CA SER A 282 9.89 17.09 -16.48
C SER A 282 8.81 17.15 -17.57
N ARG A 283 8.90 16.34 -18.63
CA ARG A 283 7.95 16.30 -19.75
C ARG A 283 6.65 15.57 -19.40
N LEU A 284 6.68 14.70 -18.39
CA LEU A 284 5.44 14.10 -17.88
C LEU A 284 4.63 15.18 -17.18
N SER A 285 3.42 15.43 -17.70
CA SER A 285 2.55 16.54 -17.28
C SER A 285 1.67 16.16 -16.10
N ALA A 286 1.20 14.91 -16.04
CA ALA A 286 0.34 14.43 -14.96
C ALA A 286 0.39 12.91 -14.82
N PHE A 287 -0.10 12.42 -13.68
CA PHE A 287 -0.24 11.00 -13.39
C PHE A 287 -1.69 10.67 -13.02
N PHE A 288 -2.21 9.55 -13.49
CA PHE A 288 -3.51 9.02 -13.12
C PHE A 288 -3.31 7.65 -12.48
N THR A 289 -3.70 7.52 -11.20
CA THR A 289 -3.40 6.33 -10.41
C THR A 289 -4.51 5.97 -9.42
N HIS A 290 -4.45 4.73 -8.94
CA HIS A 290 -5.32 4.19 -7.89
C HIS A 290 -4.96 4.65 -6.47
N ALA A 291 -3.97 5.54 -6.35
CA ALA A 291 -3.49 6.07 -5.08
C ALA A 291 -2.80 5.07 -4.15
N GLY A 292 -2.22 3.97 -4.64
CA GLY A 292 -1.41 3.10 -3.79
C GLY A 292 -0.31 3.86 -3.03
N LEU A 293 -0.06 3.50 -1.76
CA LEU A 293 0.81 4.26 -0.85
C LEU A 293 2.21 4.55 -1.42
N GLY A 294 2.80 3.58 -2.13
CA GLY A 294 4.08 3.78 -2.83
C GLY A 294 4.01 4.88 -3.89
N SER A 295 3.00 4.83 -4.76
CA SER A 295 2.76 5.86 -5.79
C SER A 295 2.51 7.25 -5.19
N ILE A 296 1.74 7.33 -4.09
CA ILE A 296 1.50 8.59 -3.39
C ILE A 296 2.79 9.17 -2.82
N ASN A 297 3.62 8.33 -2.19
CA ASN A 297 4.94 8.75 -1.72
C ASN A 297 5.79 9.28 -2.88
N GLU A 298 5.95 8.51 -3.97
CA GLU A 298 6.72 8.94 -5.16
C GLU A 298 6.25 10.31 -5.70
N VAL A 299 4.95 10.46 -5.89
CA VAL A 299 4.35 11.71 -6.39
C VAL A 299 4.56 12.87 -5.42
N SER A 300 4.41 12.64 -4.11
CA SER A 300 4.55 13.68 -3.09
C SER A 300 5.96 14.29 -3.08
N TYR A 301 6.99 13.46 -3.30
CA TYR A 301 8.37 13.94 -3.37
C TYR A 301 8.74 14.55 -4.73
N LEU A 302 8.10 14.09 -5.81
CA LEU A 302 8.38 14.56 -7.18
C LEU A 302 7.52 15.76 -7.60
N GLY A 303 6.45 16.07 -6.85
CA GLY A 303 5.58 17.21 -7.10
C GLY A 303 4.79 17.10 -8.41
N LYS A 304 4.39 15.88 -8.81
CA LYS A 304 3.67 15.67 -10.07
C LYS A 304 2.15 15.85 -9.88
N PRO A 305 1.49 16.69 -10.70
CA PRO A 305 0.03 16.78 -10.70
C PRO A 305 -0.59 15.40 -10.91
N THR A 306 -1.50 15.00 -10.01
CA THR A 306 -2.00 13.63 -10.00
C THR A 306 -3.51 13.58 -9.83
N ILE A 307 -4.16 12.76 -10.65
CA ILE A 307 -5.56 12.37 -10.51
C ILE A 307 -5.58 11.05 -9.74
N LEU A 308 -6.36 11.01 -8.68
CA LEU A 308 -6.52 9.85 -7.82
C LEU A 308 -7.90 9.25 -8.06
N ILE A 309 -7.96 7.97 -8.42
CA ILE A 309 -9.19 7.20 -8.20
C ILE A 309 -9.02 6.44 -6.89
N ARG A 310 -10.00 6.62 -6.01
CA ARG A 310 -10.11 5.79 -4.82
C ARG A 310 -10.52 4.40 -5.29
N THR A 311 -9.66 3.41 -5.06
CA THR A 311 -10.03 2.01 -5.21
C THR A 311 -10.03 1.32 -3.85
N PRO A 312 -11.04 0.50 -3.55
CA PRO A 312 -11.23 -0.21 -2.28
C PRO A 312 -10.04 -0.91 -1.64
N SER A 313 -9.06 -1.35 -2.43
CA SER A 313 -7.86 -2.05 -1.96
C SER A 313 -6.86 -1.15 -1.22
N CYS A 314 -7.08 0.16 -1.17
CA CYS A 314 -6.17 1.10 -0.55
C CYS A 314 -6.38 1.22 0.97
N ILE A 315 -5.86 0.23 1.70
CA ILE A 315 -5.65 0.21 3.15
C ILE A 315 -4.56 1.25 3.53
N GLY A 316 -4.64 2.50 3.04
CA GLY A 316 -3.62 3.50 3.37
C GLY A 316 -3.64 4.82 2.61
N SER A 317 -4.60 5.07 1.71
CA SER A 317 -4.70 6.34 0.98
C SER A 317 -6.14 6.84 0.89
N THR A 318 -6.64 7.31 2.02
CA THR A 318 -7.85 8.14 2.07
C THR A 318 -7.52 9.57 1.60
N LEU A 319 -7.13 9.76 0.34
CA LEU A 319 -6.90 11.09 -0.25
C LEU A 319 -7.89 11.32 -1.38
N SER A 320 -9.19 11.43 -1.06
CA SER A 320 -10.19 11.58 -2.11
C SER A 320 -10.35 13.01 -2.63
N GLU A 321 -9.74 14.04 -2.04
CA GLU A 321 -9.87 15.42 -2.54
C GLU A 321 -8.61 16.27 -2.21
N THR A 322 -7.50 16.04 -2.90
CA THR A 322 -6.39 17.01 -2.91
C THR A 322 -5.91 17.21 -4.33
N VAL A 323 -6.55 18.14 -5.03
CA VAL A 323 -5.97 18.74 -6.23
C VAL A 323 -4.78 19.56 -5.74
N PHE A 324 -3.57 19.05 -5.92
CA PHE A 324 -2.36 19.86 -5.73
C PHE A 324 -2.38 20.98 -6.77
N HIS A 325 -2.69 22.20 -6.32
CA HIS A 325 -2.67 23.43 -7.10
C HIS A 325 -1.25 23.97 -7.27
#